data_AF-A0A381WJC3-F1
#
_entry.id   AF-A0A381WJC3-F1
#
_cell.length_a   1.000
_cell.length_b   1.000
_cell.length_c   1.000
_cell.angle_alpha   90.00
_cell.angle_beta   90.00
_cell.angle_gamma   90.00
#
_symmetry.space_group_name_H-M   'P 1'
#
loop_
_entity.id
_entity.type
_entity.pdbx_description
1 polymer ?
#
loop_
_entity_poly.entity_id
_entity_poly.type
_entity_poly.pdbx_seq_one_letter_code
_entity_poly.pdbx_strand_id
1 'polypeptide(L)'
;MSDRDFQPKNESKSRIIASSGRFQIELMEIAGVKDFSPLIKISEALAQEYGPVAILTPNTIQTYFNRDDSLPFIARYDDEIIGYIIGVPLESLSKEPWARLDSNFGKQNTLYTYAFVIQNQYKGNGYAKMLKRVYINWAKKQEKIHFVTGHVKKGISSR
;
A
#
# COMPACT_ATOMS: atom_id res chain seq x y z
N MET A 1 9.32 -12.93 22.60
CA MET A 1 9.39 -12.16 21.34
C MET A 1 10.06 -13.07 20.33
N SER A 2 9.30 -13.64 19.40
CA SER A 2 9.84 -14.59 18.43
C SER A 2 10.71 -13.84 17.43
N ASP A 3 11.96 -14.28 17.29
CA ASP A 3 12.83 -13.93 16.17
C ASP A 3 12.07 -14.22 14.86
N ARG A 4 11.58 -13.15 14.24
CA ARG A 4 11.05 -13.24 12.88
C ARG A 4 12.24 -13.29 11.95
N ASP A 5 12.24 -14.29 11.11
CA ASP A 5 13.18 -14.44 10.02
C ASP A 5 13.03 -13.23 9.09
N PHE A 6 13.87 -12.20 9.29
CA PHE A 6 13.92 -10.98 8.47
C PHE A 6 14.50 -11.26 7.07
N GLN A 7 14.82 -12.53 6.78
CA GLN A 7 15.32 -12.92 5.48
C GLN A 7 14.22 -12.77 4.43
N PRO A 8 14.49 -12.05 3.32
CA PRO A 8 13.55 -11.93 2.23
C PRO A 8 13.20 -13.30 1.65
N LYS A 9 11.90 -13.58 1.51
CA LYS A 9 11.47 -14.74 0.71
C LYS A 9 11.71 -14.46 -0.77
N ASN A 10 12.08 -15.50 -1.52
CA ASN A 10 12.30 -15.35 -2.96
C ASN A 10 10.99 -15.12 -3.73
N GLU A 11 9.97 -15.93 -3.43
CA GLU A 11 8.68 -15.88 -4.11
C GLU A 11 7.68 -14.98 -3.38
N SER A 12 6.89 -14.24 -4.15
CA SER A 12 5.73 -13.53 -3.63
C SER A 12 4.55 -14.47 -3.45
N LYS A 13 3.69 -14.14 -2.49
CA LYS A 13 2.41 -14.78 -2.28
C LYS A 13 1.33 -13.72 -2.28
N SER A 14 0.34 -13.88 -3.14
CA SER A 14 -0.79 -12.97 -3.27
C SER A 14 -2.07 -13.72 -3.53
N ARG A 15 -3.20 -13.04 -3.34
CA ARG A 15 -4.53 -13.56 -3.62
C ARG A 15 -5.30 -12.57 -4.48
N ILE A 16 -5.82 -13.04 -5.61
CA ILE A 16 -6.69 -12.24 -6.47
C ILE A 16 -7.99 -11.92 -5.72
N ILE A 17 -8.30 -10.64 -5.61
CA ILE A 17 -9.52 -10.13 -4.95
C ILE A 17 -10.55 -9.66 -5.97
N ALA A 18 -10.09 -9.13 -7.09
CA ALA A 18 -10.94 -8.73 -8.21
C ALA A 18 -10.16 -8.85 -9.53
N SER A 19 -10.84 -9.19 -10.61
CA SER A 19 -10.27 -9.26 -11.95
C SER A 19 -11.27 -8.80 -13.00
N SER A 20 -10.76 -8.24 -14.10
CA SER A 20 -11.54 -7.78 -15.25
C SER A 20 -10.64 -7.76 -16.48
N GLY A 21 -10.77 -8.77 -17.36
CA GLY A 21 -9.90 -8.92 -18.52
C GLY A 21 -8.43 -9.06 -18.10
N ARG A 22 -7.57 -8.22 -18.67
CA ARG A 22 -6.12 -8.18 -18.37
C ARG A 22 -5.75 -7.55 -17.04
N PHE A 23 -6.71 -6.88 -16.40
CA PHE A 23 -6.50 -6.15 -15.15
C PHE A 23 -6.95 -6.98 -13.94
N GLN A 24 -6.13 -7.03 -12.90
CA GLN A 24 -6.49 -7.64 -11.63
C GLN A 24 -5.96 -6.87 -10.44
N ILE A 25 -6.62 -7.06 -9.31
CA ILE A 25 -6.27 -6.49 -8.02
C ILE A 25 -6.06 -7.66 -7.05
N GLU A 26 -4.90 -7.66 -6.41
CA GLU A 26 -4.50 -8.70 -5.49
C GLU A 26 -4.22 -8.12 -4.11
N LEU A 27 -4.60 -8.88 -3.08
CA LEU A 27 -4.06 -8.72 -1.73
C LEU A 27 -2.68 -9.37 -1.71
N MET A 28 -1.64 -8.60 -1.40
CA MET A 28 -0.29 -9.13 -1.25
C MET A 28 -0.16 -9.70 0.17
N GLU A 29 0.08 -11.01 0.29
CA GLU A 29 0.30 -11.65 1.58
C GLU A 29 1.78 -11.60 1.95
N ILE A 30 2.65 -11.77 0.96
CA ILE A 30 4.10 -11.66 1.07
C ILE A 30 4.64 -11.09 -0.25
N ALA A 31 5.32 -9.96 -0.19
CA ALA A 31 6.19 -9.48 -1.27
C ALA A 31 7.54 -10.19 -1.18
N GLY A 32 7.82 -11.05 -2.16
CA GLY A 32 9.12 -11.69 -2.34
C GLY A 32 10.08 -10.83 -3.17
N VAL A 33 11.36 -11.20 -3.17
CA VAL A 33 12.44 -10.45 -3.86
C VAL A 33 12.12 -10.24 -5.34
N LYS A 34 11.43 -11.18 -6.00
CA LYS A 34 11.03 -11.04 -7.40
C LYS A 34 10.18 -9.81 -7.70
N ASP A 35 9.32 -9.41 -6.77
CA ASP A 35 8.46 -8.24 -6.94
C ASP A 35 9.08 -6.94 -6.39
N PHE A 36 10.29 -6.97 -5.81
CA PHE A 36 10.90 -5.76 -5.27
C PHE A 36 11.19 -4.74 -6.37
N SER A 37 11.83 -5.18 -7.45
CA SER A 37 12.17 -4.30 -8.57
C SER A 37 10.94 -3.54 -9.13
N PRO A 38 9.82 -4.19 -9.50
CA PRO A 38 8.65 -3.46 -9.97
C PRO A 38 8.05 -2.53 -8.89
N LEU A 39 7.98 -2.95 -7.63
CA LEU A 39 7.47 -2.09 -6.54
C LEU A 39 8.31 -0.82 -6.35
N ILE A 40 9.64 -0.96 -6.39
CA ILE A 40 10.58 0.16 -6.31
C ILE A 40 10.38 1.09 -7.52
N LYS A 41 10.36 0.54 -8.73
CA LYS A 41 10.15 1.32 -9.97
C LYS A 41 8.85 2.12 -9.95
N ILE A 42 7.76 1.54 -9.45
CA ILE A 42 6.48 2.27 -9.31
C ILE A 42 6.62 3.43 -8.31
N SER A 43 7.35 3.22 -7.22
CA SER A 43 7.56 4.24 -6.18
C SER A 43 8.37 5.46 -6.67
N GLU A 44 9.18 5.31 -7.71
CA GLU A 44 9.91 6.44 -8.33
C GLU A 44 8.95 7.52 -8.84
N ALA A 45 7.72 7.16 -9.22
CA ALA A 45 6.69 8.13 -9.59
C ALA A 45 6.26 9.02 -8.41
N LEU A 46 6.41 8.56 -7.16
CA LEU A 46 6.21 9.38 -5.97
C LEU A 46 7.38 10.33 -5.73
N ALA A 47 8.61 9.92 -6.06
CA ALA A 47 9.81 10.70 -5.81
C ALA A 47 9.84 12.04 -6.57
N GLN A 48 9.20 12.09 -7.75
CA GLN A 48 9.04 13.32 -8.51
C GLN A 48 8.31 14.42 -7.73
N GLU A 49 7.39 14.03 -6.83
CA GLU A 49 6.54 14.95 -6.08
C GLU A 49 6.91 15.07 -4.60
N TYR A 50 7.43 14.00 -4.00
CA TYR A 50 7.71 13.91 -2.55
C TYR A 50 9.20 13.70 -2.21
N GLY A 51 10.06 13.68 -3.23
CA GLY A 51 11.50 13.52 -3.09
C GLY A 51 11.96 12.06 -2.92
N PRO A 52 13.28 11.82 -2.86
CA PRO A 52 13.87 10.47 -2.86
C PRO A 52 13.42 9.58 -1.70
N VAL A 53 13.01 10.17 -0.57
CA VAL A 53 12.54 9.45 0.61
C VAL A 53 11.23 8.68 0.38
N ALA A 54 10.49 9.00 -0.69
CA ALA A 54 9.28 8.30 -1.08
C ALA A 54 9.56 7.04 -1.92
N ILE A 55 10.81 6.81 -2.33
CA ILE A 55 11.21 5.61 -3.06
C ILE A 55 11.28 4.45 -2.07
N LEU A 56 10.58 3.36 -2.40
CA LEU A 56 10.66 2.13 -1.65
C LEU A 56 12.08 1.55 -1.76
N THR A 57 12.58 1.02 -0.66
CA THR A 57 13.74 0.17 -0.57
C THR A 57 13.32 -1.25 -0.19
N PRO A 58 14.18 -2.27 -0.38
CA PRO A 58 13.94 -3.62 0.14
C PRO A 58 13.50 -3.62 1.61
N ASN A 59 14.13 -2.78 2.45
CA ASN A 59 13.79 -2.68 3.86
C ASN A 59 12.38 -2.10 4.08
N THR A 60 11.99 -1.07 3.34
CA THR A 60 10.63 -0.51 3.45
C THR A 60 9.57 -1.48 2.91
N ILE A 61 9.90 -2.29 1.89
CA ILE A 61 8.99 -3.33 1.40
C ILE A 61 8.77 -4.38 2.48
N GLN A 62 9.84 -4.85 3.12
CA GLN A 62 9.72 -5.74 4.28
C GLN A 62 8.89 -5.11 5.41
N THR A 63 9.13 -3.83 5.69
CA THR A 63 8.47 -3.11 6.80
C THR A 63 6.97 -2.90 6.55
N TYR A 64 6.55 -2.67 5.30
CA TYR A 64 5.20 -2.22 5.00
C TYR A 64 4.36 -3.21 4.18
N PHE A 65 4.95 -4.01 3.30
CA PHE A 65 4.22 -5.08 2.61
C PHE A 65 4.17 -6.37 3.44
N ASN A 66 5.23 -6.72 4.15
CA ASN A 66 5.34 -8.01 4.84
C ASN A 66 5.04 -7.95 6.34
N ARG A 67 4.42 -6.85 6.80
CA ARG A 67 4.03 -6.67 8.19
C ARG A 67 2.64 -7.25 8.41
N ASP A 68 2.49 -8.07 9.45
CA ASP A 68 1.27 -8.88 9.65
C ASP A 68 -0.05 -8.10 9.72
N ASP A 69 -0.01 -6.84 10.15
CA ASP A 69 -1.18 -5.99 10.30
C ASP A 69 -1.26 -4.88 9.23
N SER A 70 -0.38 -4.92 8.22
CA SER A 70 -0.53 -4.08 7.04
C SER A 70 -1.52 -4.69 6.07
N LEU A 71 -2.04 -3.84 5.18
CA LEU A 71 -3.02 -4.21 4.16
C LEU A 71 -2.55 -3.76 2.77
N PRO A 72 -1.52 -4.41 2.20
CA PRO A 72 -1.00 -4.07 0.89
C PRO A 72 -1.84 -4.71 -0.22
N PHE A 73 -2.27 -3.89 -1.17
CA PHE A 73 -2.91 -4.34 -2.40
C PHE A 73 -2.06 -3.92 -3.58
N ILE A 74 -1.95 -4.80 -4.58
CA ILE A 74 -1.34 -4.49 -5.86
C ILE A 74 -2.38 -4.52 -6.98
N ALA A 75 -2.10 -3.76 -8.03
CA ALA A 75 -2.81 -3.84 -9.29
C ALA A 75 -1.86 -4.42 -10.35
N ARG A 76 -2.33 -5.43 -11.08
CA ARG A 76 -1.63 -5.98 -12.24
C ARG A 76 -2.37 -5.71 -13.54
N TYR A 77 -1.61 -5.55 -14.61
CA TYR A 77 -2.11 -5.52 -15.98
C TYR A 77 -1.18 -6.37 -16.85
N ASP A 78 -1.71 -7.41 -17.52
CA ASP A 78 -0.91 -8.40 -18.26
C ASP A 78 0.23 -8.97 -17.38
N ASP A 79 -0.12 -9.42 -16.16
CA ASP A 79 0.77 -9.98 -15.13
C ASP A 79 1.86 -9.03 -14.56
N GLU A 80 1.99 -7.82 -15.09
CA GLU A 80 2.92 -6.80 -14.60
C GLU A 80 2.29 -5.98 -13.45
N ILE A 81 3.04 -5.73 -12.37
CA ILE A 81 2.58 -4.80 -11.31
C ILE A 81 2.62 -3.38 -11.86
N ILE A 82 1.46 -2.72 -11.89
CA ILE A 82 1.31 -1.36 -12.40
C ILE A 82 1.04 -0.33 -11.31
N GLY A 83 0.75 -0.78 -10.09
CA GLY A 83 0.51 0.10 -8.95
C GLY A 83 0.19 -0.66 -7.67
N TYR A 84 0.14 0.09 -6.57
CA TYR A 84 -0.16 -0.47 -5.26
C TYR A 84 -0.78 0.57 -4.31
N ILE A 85 -1.40 0.06 -3.26
CA ILE A 85 -1.85 0.82 -2.09
C ILE A 85 -1.47 0.05 -0.83
N ILE A 86 -0.89 0.74 0.15
CA ILE A 86 -0.42 0.13 1.40
C ILE A 86 -1.10 0.84 2.56
N GLY A 87 -1.97 0.10 3.27
CA GLY A 87 -2.49 0.51 4.57
C GLY A 87 -1.63 -0.03 5.69
N VAL A 88 -1.35 0.77 6.72
CA VAL A 88 -0.76 0.32 7.98
C VAL A 88 -1.59 0.81 9.15
N PRO A 89 -1.64 0.12 10.30
CA PRO A 89 -2.31 0.64 11.48
C PRO A 89 -1.72 2.00 11.87
N LEU A 90 -2.57 2.95 12.23
CA LEU A 90 -2.12 4.29 12.62
C LEU A 90 -1.11 4.24 13.77
N GLU A 91 -1.29 3.31 14.71
CA GLU A 91 -0.40 3.06 15.86
C GLU A 91 1.01 2.61 15.45
N SER A 92 1.17 2.04 14.27
CA SER A 92 2.48 1.66 13.72
C SER A 92 3.40 2.87 13.48
N LEU A 93 2.79 4.04 13.33
CA LEU A 93 3.46 5.31 13.09
C LEU A 93 3.64 6.10 14.39
N SER A 94 3.58 5.44 15.55
CA SER A 94 3.71 6.09 16.87
C SER A 94 4.97 6.93 17.07
N LYS A 95 6.03 6.72 16.29
CA LYS A 95 7.24 7.56 16.30
C LYS A 95 7.01 8.92 15.63
N GLU A 96 6.09 8.99 14.67
CA GLU A 96 5.72 10.20 13.96
C GLU A 96 4.89 11.14 14.84
N PRO A 97 5.31 12.40 15.06
CA PRO A 97 4.58 13.34 15.89
C PRO A 97 3.15 13.58 15.42
N TRP A 98 2.95 13.69 14.10
CA TRP A 98 1.63 13.95 13.51
C TRP A 98 0.65 12.78 13.72
N ALA A 99 1.14 11.53 13.78
CA ALA A 99 0.28 10.38 13.97
C ALA A 99 -0.36 10.40 15.37
N ARG A 100 0.40 10.83 16.38
CA ARG A 100 -0.07 10.99 17.76
C ARG A 100 -1.09 12.10 17.95
N LEU A 101 -1.21 13.02 16.99
CA LEU A 101 -2.20 14.11 16.99
C LEU A 101 -3.52 13.72 16.32
N ASP A 102 -3.59 12.57 15.64
CA ASP A 102 -4.83 12.09 15.04
C ASP A 102 -5.84 11.69 16.14
N SER A 103 -7.08 12.13 16.00
CA SER A 103 -8.17 11.86 16.93
C SER A 103 -8.51 10.37 17.14
N ASN A 104 -8.04 9.50 16.24
CA ASN A 104 -8.21 8.05 16.31
C ASN A 104 -6.96 7.30 16.79
N PHE A 105 -5.85 8.00 17.06
CA PHE A 105 -4.64 7.36 17.57
C PHE A 105 -4.91 6.64 18.91
N GLY A 106 -4.47 5.39 19.01
CA GLY A 106 -4.62 4.55 20.21
C GLY A 106 -5.93 3.77 20.27
N LYS A 107 -6.86 4.00 19.32
CA LYS A 107 -8.13 3.26 19.23
C LYS A 107 -8.01 1.95 18.44
N GLN A 108 -6.88 1.71 17.77
CA GLN A 108 -6.63 0.51 16.96
C GLN A 108 -7.70 0.25 15.89
N ASN A 109 -8.29 1.33 15.37
CA ASN A 109 -9.44 1.28 14.47
C ASN A 109 -9.22 1.99 13.12
N THR A 110 -7.98 2.39 12.83
CA THR A 110 -7.64 3.24 11.70
C THR A 110 -6.47 2.66 10.92
N LEU A 111 -6.66 2.47 9.61
CA LEU A 111 -5.57 2.26 8.67
C LEU A 111 -5.12 3.61 8.10
N TYR A 112 -3.84 3.93 8.25
CA TYR A 112 -3.17 5.02 7.55
C TYR A 112 -2.67 4.52 6.19
N THR A 113 -3.05 5.21 5.12
CA THR A 113 -2.57 4.94 3.76
C THR A 113 -1.14 5.46 3.65
N TYR A 114 -0.17 4.56 3.80
CA TYR A 114 1.26 4.87 3.73
C TYR A 114 1.67 5.32 2.33
N ALA A 115 1.25 4.56 1.32
CA ALA A 115 1.51 4.89 -0.09
C ALA A 115 0.34 4.44 -0.97
N PHE A 116 0.04 5.23 -2.00
CA PHE A 116 -0.92 4.89 -3.05
C PHE A 116 -0.44 5.48 -4.37
N VAL A 117 -0.10 4.60 -5.32
CA VAL A 117 0.51 5.01 -6.59
C VAL A 117 0.14 4.04 -7.71
N ILE A 118 -0.06 4.60 -8.90
CA ILE A 118 -0.13 3.90 -10.18
C ILE A 118 0.94 4.51 -11.09
N GLN A 119 1.65 3.70 -11.86
CA GLN A 119 2.62 4.16 -12.86
C GLN A 119 1.98 5.16 -13.83
N ASN A 120 2.77 6.16 -14.25
CA ASN A 120 2.28 7.27 -15.06
C ASN A 120 1.58 6.82 -16.35
N GLN A 121 2.10 5.82 -17.06
CA GLN A 121 1.50 5.32 -18.30
C GLN A 121 0.11 4.69 -18.13
N TYR A 122 -0.28 4.33 -16.90
CA TYR A 122 -1.58 3.73 -16.57
C TYR A 122 -2.53 4.73 -15.88
N LYS A 123 -2.13 6.00 -15.70
CA LYS A 123 -3.00 7.07 -15.19
C LYS A 123 -4.07 7.44 -16.23
N GLY A 124 -5.22 7.92 -15.77
CA GLY A 124 -6.35 8.32 -16.63
C GLY A 124 -7.29 7.18 -17.05
N ASN A 125 -6.89 5.90 -16.88
CA ASN A 125 -7.67 4.74 -17.33
C ASN A 125 -8.56 4.11 -16.24
N GLY A 126 -8.76 4.77 -15.10
CA GLY A 126 -9.63 4.29 -14.03
C GLY A 126 -9.03 3.24 -13.07
N TYR A 127 -7.86 2.67 -13.38
CA TYR A 127 -7.20 1.64 -12.54
C TYR A 127 -6.98 2.09 -11.09
N ALA A 128 -6.50 3.32 -10.88
CA ALA A 128 -6.32 3.88 -9.54
C ALA A 128 -7.64 3.89 -8.73
N LYS A 129 -8.74 4.29 -9.39
CA LYS A 129 -10.07 4.35 -8.77
C LYS A 129 -10.58 2.95 -8.41
N MET A 130 -10.36 1.97 -9.29
CA MET A 130 -10.72 0.57 -9.03
C MET A 130 -9.90 -0.02 -7.87
N LEU A 131 -8.58 0.15 -7.89
CA LEU A 131 -7.69 -0.30 -6.81
C LEU A 131 -8.12 0.26 -5.46
N LYS A 132 -8.30 1.59 -5.37
CA LYS A 132 -8.74 2.25 -4.13
C LYS A 132 -10.13 1.77 -3.69
N ARG A 133 -11.07 1.56 -4.62
CA ARG A 133 -12.43 1.08 -4.29
C ARG A 133 -12.40 -0.33 -3.71
N VAL A 134 -11.66 -1.24 -4.33
CA VAL A 134 -11.51 -2.62 -3.83
C VAL A 134 -10.82 -2.61 -2.46
N TYR A 135 -9.73 -1.85 -2.31
CA TYR A 135 -9.02 -1.70 -1.05
C TYR A 135 -9.94 -1.20 0.08
N ILE A 136 -10.69 -0.11 -0.11
CA ILE A 136 -11.60 0.43 0.92
C ILE A 136 -12.69 -0.59 1.27
N ASN A 137 -13.27 -1.27 0.28
CA ASN A 137 -14.28 -2.30 0.53
C ASN A 137 -13.71 -3.49 1.32
N TRP A 138 -12.42 -3.79 1.15
CA TRP A 138 -11.75 -4.85 1.89
C TRP A 138 -11.35 -4.42 3.31
N ALA A 139 -10.85 -3.19 3.46
CA ALA A 139 -10.53 -2.59 4.75
C ALA A 139 -11.76 -2.55 5.68
N LYS A 140 -12.93 -2.19 5.15
CA LYS A 140 -14.21 -2.17 5.90
C LYS A 140 -14.68 -3.54 6.39
N LYS A 141 -14.16 -4.64 5.84
CA LYS A 141 -14.47 -6.00 6.29
C LYS A 141 -13.59 -6.43 7.47
N GLN A 142 -12.54 -5.67 7.79
CA GLN A 142 -11.74 -5.93 8.98
C GLN A 142 -12.56 -5.46 10.19
N GLU A 143 -12.89 -6.39 11.10
CA GLU A 143 -13.79 -6.16 12.23
C GLU A 143 -13.45 -4.91 13.04
N LYS A 144 -12.15 -4.63 13.22
CA LYS A 144 -11.66 -3.51 14.03
C LYS A 144 -11.48 -2.21 13.26
N ILE A 145 -11.46 -2.22 11.92
CA ILE A 145 -11.11 -1.04 11.12
C ILE A 145 -12.36 -0.27 10.75
N HIS A 146 -12.50 0.92 11.33
CA HIS A 146 -13.61 1.83 11.06
C HIS A 146 -13.21 2.97 10.12
N PHE A 147 -11.91 3.34 10.13
CA PHE A 147 -11.41 4.48 9.38
C PHE A 147 -10.24 4.09 8.49
N VAL A 148 -10.17 4.76 7.33
CA VAL A 148 -9.00 4.79 6.47
C VAL A 148 -8.63 6.26 6.30
N THR A 149 -7.44 6.64 6.74
CA THR A 149 -6.91 8.00 6.65
C THR A 149 -5.62 8.02 5.82
N GLY A 150 -5.09 9.20 5.53
CA GLY A 150 -3.85 9.38 4.79
C GLY A 150 -3.65 10.83 4.39
N HIS A 151 -2.40 11.25 4.27
CA HIS A 151 -2.08 12.58 3.76
C HIS A 151 -2.20 12.62 2.24
N VAL A 152 -2.74 13.72 1.74
CA VAL A 152 -2.78 14.06 0.31
C VAL A 152 -2.25 15.46 0.11
N LYS A 153 -1.64 15.70 -1.04
CA LYS A 153 -1.23 17.06 -1.41
C LYS A 153 -2.44 17.98 -1.46
N LYS A 154 -2.27 19.20 -0.91
CA LYS A 154 -3.32 20.23 -0.93
C LYS A 154 -3.78 20.49 -2.36
N GLY A 155 -5.11 20.50 -2.56
CA GLY A 155 -5.74 20.75 -3.86
C GLY A 155 -6.03 19.50 -4.72
N ILE A 156 -5.60 18.31 -4.30
CA ILE A 156 -5.92 17.06 -5.03
C ILE A 156 -7.40 16.70 -4.94
N SER A 157 -8.06 16.95 -3.80
CA SER A 157 -9.48 16.66 -3.61
C SER A 157 -10.42 17.71 -4.24
N SER A 158 -9.87 18.79 -4.78
CA SER A 158 -10.63 19.89 -5.39
C SER A 158 -10.68 19.81 -6.92
N ARG A 159 -10.08 18.77 -7.51
CA ARG A 159 -10.10 18.47 -8.95
C ARG A 159 -11.04 17.31 -9.22
#